data_AF-F9UIZ5-F1
#
_entry.id   AF-F9UIZ5-F1
#
_cell.length_a   1.000
_cell.length_b   1.000
_cell.length_c   1.000
_cell.angle_alpha   90.00
_cell.angle_beta   90.00
_cell.angle_gamma   90.00
#
_symmetry.space_group_name_H-M   'P 1'
#
loop_
_entity.id
_entity.type
_entity.pdbx_description
1 polymer ?
#
loop_
_entity_poly.entity_id
_entity_poly.type
_entity_poly.pdbx_seq_one_letter_code
_entity_poly.pdbx_strand_id
1 'polypeptide(L)' 'MNARLLALYGLKWHPFSSELPIEALYIPPRVEQFLWRIEQAQIREGGFAMIHGEPGTGKSVVLRLLAER' A
#
# COMPACT_ATOMS: atom_id res chain seq x y z
N MET A 1 7.69 18.14 -2.59
CA MET A 1 8.46 18.13 -3.86
C MET A 1 7.63 18.85 -4.89
N ASN A 2 8.21 19.88 -5.50
CA ASN A 2 7.60 20.60 -6.61
C ASN A 2 7.93 19.93 -7.94
N ALA A 3 7.31 20.39 -9.03
CA ALA A 3 7.52 19.84 -10.37
C ALA A 3 9.00 19.84 -10.81
N ARG A 4 9.78 20.87 -10.42
CA ARG A 4 11.21 20.96 -10.74
C ARG A 4 12.01 19.81 -10.12
N LEU A 5 11.77 19.50 -8.86
CA LEU A 5 12.45 18.38 -8.18
C LEU A 5 12.01 17.02 -8.73
N LEU A 6 10.72 16.86 -9.05
CA LEU A 6 10.24 15.62 -9.67
C LEU A 6 10.93 15.37 -11.01
N ALA A 7 11.01 16.39 -11.87
CA ALA A 7 11.71 16.31 -13.15
C ALA A 7 13.21 16.01 -12.99
N LEU A 8 13.88 16.64 -12.03
CA LEU A 8 15.30 16.41 -11.75
C LEU A 8 15.60 14.94 -11.40
N TYR A 9 14.70 14.28 -10.67
CA TYR A 9 14.86 12.89 -10.25
C TYR A 9 14.11 11.88 -11.14
N GLY A 10 13.49 12.32 -12.24
CA GLY A 10 12.71 11.45 -13.12
C GLY A 10 11.49 10.80 -12.45
N LEU A 11 10.94 11.44 -11.42
CA LEU A 11 9.84 10.89 -10.64
C LEU A 11 8.50 11.34 -11.22
N LYS A 12 7.64 10.38 -11.55
CA LYS A 12 6.25 10.65 -11.98
C LYS A 12 5.38 11.15 -10.83
N TRP A 13 5.59 10.60 -9.63
CA TRP A 13 4.79 10.90 -8.45
C TRP A 13 5.67 11.36 -7.29
N HIS A 14 5.05 12.07 -6.35
CA HIS A 14 5.72 12.54 -5.15
C HIS A 14 5.83 11.41 -4.10
N PRO A 15 7.02 10.84 -3.84
CA PRO A 15 7.18 9.62 -3.04
C PRO A 15 6.80 9.80 -1.55
N PHE A 16 6.85 11.03 -1.03
CA PHE A 16 6.48 11.34 0.36
C PHE A 16 5.08 11.94 0.52
N SER A 17 4.24 11.84 -0.53
CA SER A 17 2.88 12.39 -0.47
C SER A 17 1.96 11.40 0.24
N SER A 18 1.07 11.87 1.11
CA SER A 18 -0.03 11.04 1.63
C SER A 18 -0.95 10.55 0.51
N GLU A 19 -1.11 11.37 -0.53
CA GLU A 19 -1.95 11.14 -1.70
C GLU A 19 -1.24 10.38 -2.83
N LEU A 20 -0.18 9.62 -2.52
CA LEU A 20 0.49 8.81 -3.53
C LEU A 20 -0.50 7.75 -4.06
N PRO A 21 -0.77 7.66 -5.38
CA PRO A 21 -1.81 6.79 -5.88
C PRO A 21 -1.42 5.31 -5.75
N ILE A 22 -2.41 4.43 -5.67
CA ILE A 22 -2.22 3.02 -5.31
C ILE A 22 -1.39 2.26 -6.35
N GLU A 23 -1.50 2.62 -7.63
CA GLU A 23 -0.75 2.02 -8.73
C GLU A 23 0.74 2.37 -8.70
N ALA A 24 1.12 3.41 -7.94
CA ALA A 24 2.51 3.76 -7.70
C ALA A 24 3.13 3.00 -6.52
N LEU A 25 2.32 2.26 -5.75
CA LEU A 25 2.79 1.51 -4.60
C LEU A 25 3.46 0.23 -5.05
N TYR A 26 4.65 -0.03 -4.49
CA TYR A 26 5.24 -1.35 -4.57
C TYR A 26 4.46 -2.30 -3.66
N ILE A 27 4.07 -3.46 -4.20
CA ILE A 27 3.35 -4.51 -3.47
C ILE A 27 4.31 -5.67 -3.24
N PRO A 28 4.86 -5.83 -2.02
CA PRO A 28 5.71 -6.98 -1.69
C PRO A 28 4.92 -8.30 -1.74
N PRO A 29 5.56 -9.44 -2.04
CA PRO A 29 4.88 -10.74 -2.12
C PRO A 29 4.07 -11.11 -0.86
N ARG A 30 4.57 -10.74 0.34
CA ARG A 30 3.84 -10.97 1.59
C ARG A 30 2.54 -10.17 1.70
N VAL A 31 2.54 -8.94 1.17
CA VAL A 31 1.33 -8.10 1.14
C VAL A 31 0.35 -8.67 0.14
N GLU A 32 0.81 -9.09 -1.04
CA GLU A 32 -0.04 -9.73 -2.05
C GLU A 32 -0.72 -11.00 -1.50
N GLN A 33 0.03 -11.89 -0.85
CA GLN A 33 -0.52 -13.09 -0.21
C GLN A 33 -1.52 -12.73 0.90
N PHE A 34 -1.26 -11.68 1.67
CA PHE A 34 -2.18 -11.20 2.69
C PHE A 34 -3.49 -10.70 2.08
N LEU A 35 -3.44 -9.83 1.05
CA LEU A 35 -4.62 -9.34 0.34
C LEU A 35 -5.46 -10.49 -0.20
N TRP A 36 -4.81 -11.45 -0.87
CA TRP A 36 -5.49 -12.63 -1.40
C TRP A 36 -6.20 -13.44 -0.31
N ARG A 37 -5.59 -13.64 0.86
CA ARG A 37 -6.23 -14.37 1.97
C ARG A 37 -7.46 -13.64 2.51
N ILE A 38 -7.40 -12.30 2.59
CA ILE A 38 -8.56 -11.49 2.99
C ILE A 38 -9.70 -11.68 2.00
N GLU A 39 -9.41 -11.50 0.71
CA GLU A 39 -10.39 -11.61 -0.38
C GLU A 39 -11.05 -13.00 -0.44
N GLN A 40 -10.24 -14.08 -0.34
CA GLN A 40 -10.74 -15.43 -0.59
C GLN A 40 -11.37 -16.10 0.63
N ALA A 41 -10.87 -15.85 1.83
CA ALA A 41 -11.32 -16.52 3.05
C ALA A 41 -12.02 -15.57 4.02
N GLN A 42 -11.35 -14.48 4.41
CA GLN A 42 -11.78 -13.65 5.54
C GLN A 42 -13.10 -12.92 5.28
N ILE A 43 -13.34 -12.44 4.05
CA ILE A 43 -14.60 -11.78 3.69
C ILE A 43 -15.79 -12.73 3.83
N ARG A 44 -15.61 -14.03 3.56
CA ARG A 44 -16.68 -15.03 3.58
C ARG A 44 -16.90 -15.62 4.97
N GLU A 45 -15.81 -15.95 5.65
CA GLU A 45 -15.84 -16.66 6.94
C GLU A 45 -15.92 -15.71 8.14
N GLY A 46 -15.60 -14.43 7.93
CA GLY A 46 -15.45 -13.44 8.99
C GLY A 46 -14.16 -13.61 9.79
N GLY A 47 -13.94 -12.70 10.75
CA GLY A 47 -12.81 -12.76 11.68
C GLY A 47 -11.93 -11.51 11.68
N PHE A 48 -10.76 -11.61 12.32
CA PHE A 48 -9.81 -10.50 12.45
C PHE A 48 -8.49 -10.79 11.74
N ALA A 49 -7.89 -9.74 11.19
CA ALA A 49 -6.58 -9.78 10.57
C ALA A 49 -5.68 -8.70 11.18
N MET A 50 -4.40 -9.00 11.35
CA MET A 50 -3.43 -8.10 11.99
C MET A 50 -2.31 -7.75 11.02
N ILE A 51 -2.05 -6.45 10.88
CA ILE A 51 -0.87 -5.92 10.18
C ILE A 51 0.05 -5.32 11.25
N HIS A 52 1.24 -5.88 11.39
CA HIS A 52 2.23 -5.46 12.41
C HIS A 52 3.62 -5.22 11.79
N GLY A 53 4.49 -4.54 12.54
CA GLY A 53 5.85 -4.22 12.12
C GLY A 53 6.30 -2.84 12.56
N GLU A 54 7.57 -2.53 12.32
CA GLU A 54 8.21 -1.28 12.75
C GLU A 54 7.53 -0.02 12.16
N PRO A 55 7.64 1.14 12.82
CA PRO A 55 7.21 2.42 12.25
C PRO A 55 7.81 2.66 10.85
N GLY A 56 7.03 3.23 9.94
CA GLY A 56 7.51 3.54 8.58
C GLY A 56 7.56 2.35 7.59
N THR A 57 7.16 1.14 7.98
CA THR A 57 7.19 -0.05 7.09
C THR A 57 5.98 -0.22 6.16
N GLY A 58 5.12 0.81 6.06
CA GLY A 58 3.99 0.80 5.12
C GLY A 58 2.70 0.13 5.63
N LYS A 59 2.56 -0.15 6.93
CA LYS A 59 1.34 -0.74 7.53
C LYS A 59 0.06 0.00 7.14
N SER A 60 0.03 1.32 7.30
CA SER A 60 -1.14 2.15 6.93
C SER A 60 -1.37 2.20 5.43
N VAL A 61 -0.30 2.06 4.63
CA VAL A 61 -0.38 2.06 3.16
C VAL A 61 -1.01 0.76 2.65
N VAL A 62 -0.76 -0.38 3.31
CA VAL A 62 -1.42 -1.66 2.98
C VAL A 62 -2.94 -1.57 3.13
N LEU A 63 -3.46 -0.83 4.11
CA LEU A 63 -4.90 -0.62 4.27
C LEU A 63 -5.52 0.13 3.09
N ARG A 64 -4.74 0.99 2.39
CA ARG A 64 -5.21 1.66 1.18
C ARG A 64 -5.38 0.69 0.02
N LEU A 65 -4.49 -0.30 -0.08
CA LEU A 65 -4.61 -1.39 -1.06
C LEU A 65 -5.83 -2.27 -0.77
N LEU A 66 -6.09 -2.57 0.50
CA LEU A 66 -7.31 -3.29 0.91
C LEU A 66 -8.59 -2.51 0.63
N ALA A 67 -8.58 -1.19 0.81
CA ALA A 67 -9.79 -0.38 0.59
C ALA A 67 -10.21 -0.31 -0.89
N GLU A 68 -9.26 -0.49 -1.82
CA GLU A 68 -9.55 -0.51 -3.26
C GLU A 68 -10.04 -1.88 -3.76
N ARG A 69 -9.61 -2.97 -3.11
CA ARG A 69 -9.86 -4.35 -3.57
C ARG A 69 -11.06 -4.99 -2.89
#